data_AF-A0A947ACP1-F1
#
_entry.id   AF-A0A947ACP1-F1
#
_cell.length_a   1.000
_cell.length_b   1.000
_cell.length_c   1.000
_cell.angle_alpha   90.00
_cell.angle_beta   90.00
_cell.angle_gamma   90.00
#
_symmetry.space_group_name_H-M   'P 1'
#
loop_
_entity.id
_entity.type
_entity.pdbx_description
1 polymer ?
#
loop_
_entity_poly.entity_id
_entity_poly.type
_entity_poly.pdbx_seq_one_letter_code
_entity_poly.pdbx_strand_id
1 'polypeptide(L)'
;MLKIDDALCIGCGICEEQCPFAAIEVVDGIAIVGDTCNLCGACVEVCEVEAITIDDSGKKIQDDIGSWSGIWVFCEFAKSELAFVSTELLGVGRKLADIKKVPLSAVLFGHETGNAAQKLIAHGADTVYRADNPSLEFFSDEIYEKILSQLILEHKPEVVLAGATAIGRSFIPGVATTVDAGLTADCTKLEIREEDGVLLQT
;
A
#
# COMPACT_ATOMS: atom_id res chain seq x y z
N MET A 1 13.53 4.39 -9.78
CA MET A 1 14.80 5.16 -9.83
C MET A 1 14.71 6.21 -10.93
N LEU A 2 15.37 7.36 -10.83
CA LEU A 2 15.42 8.30 -11.95
C LEU A 2 16.42 7.78 -12.99
N LYS A 3 16.01 7.69 -14.26
CA LYS A 3 16.83 7.29 -15.38
C LYS A 3 16.96 8.45 -16.36
N ILE A 4 18.16 8.59 -16.92
CA ILE A 4 18.48 9.57 -17.96
C ILE A 4 18.99 8.77 -19.15
N ASP A 5 18.39 8.98 -20.32
CA ASP A 5 18.81 8.41 -21.59
C ASP A 5 19.77 9.39 -22.29
N ASP A 6 21.06 9.06 -22.22
CA ASP A 6 22.15 9.86 -22.79
C ASP A 6 22.01 10.04 -24.31
N ALA A 7 21.30 9.15 -25.02
CA ALA A 7 21.10 9.26 -26.46
C ALA A 7 20.02 10.28 -26.83
N LEU A 8 19.08 10.55 -25.92
CA LEU A 8 18.01 11.52 -26.11
C LEU A 8 18.31 12.87 -25.44
N CYS A 9 19.15 12.87 -24.41
CA CYS A 9 19.49 14.08 -23.67
C CYS A 9 20.21 15.10 -24.57
N ILE A 10 19.64 16.30 -24.68
CA ILE A 10 20.22 17.41 -25.46
C ILE A 10 20.95 18.44 -24.61
N GLY A 11 21.11 18.21 -23.30
CA GLY A 11 21.84 19.10 -22.40
C GLY A 11 21.23 20.49 -22.22
N CYS A 12 19.91 20.64 -22.34
CA CYS A 12 19.25 21.97 -22.34
C CYS A 12 19.24 22.69 -20.98
N GLY A 13 19.55 22.02 -19.86
CA GLY A 13 19.63 22.62 -18.52
C GLY A 13 18.29 22.84 -17.81
N ILE A 14 17.14 22.68 -18.48
CA ILE A 14 15.81 22.95 -17.89
C ILE A 14 15.55 22.06 -16.66
N CYS A 15 15.95 20.79 -16.71
CA CYS A 15 15.79 19.86 -15.60
C CYS A 15 16.64 20.21 -14.35
N GLU A 16 17.80 20.85 -14.54
CA GLU A 16 18.66 21.35 -13.46
C GLU A 16 18.02 22.59 -12.81
N GLU A 17 17.54 23.55 -13.61
CA GLU A 17 16.87 24.76 -13.12
C GLU A 17 15.58 24.46 -12.34
N GLN A 18 14.84 23.43 -12.77
CA GLN A 18 13.55 23.07 -12.19
C GLN A 18 13.67 22.08 -11.02
N CYS A 19 14.88 21.61 -10.67
CA CYS A 19 15.05 20.68 -9.58
C CYS A 19 15.02 21.40 -8.22
N PRO A 20 13.95 21.27 -7.40
CA PRO A 20 13.88 21.96 -6.11
C PRO A 20 14.87 21.40 -5.07
N PHE A 21 15.49 20.25 -5.35
CA PHE A 21 16.45 19.57 -4.49
C PHE A 21 17.90 19.71 -4.95
N ALA A 22 18.13 20.46 -6.04
CA ALA A 22 19.45 20.58 -6.68
C ALA A 22 20.12 19.21 -6.92
N ALA A 23 19.30 18.23 -7.32
CA ALA A 23 19.70 16.84 -7.49
C ALA A 23 20.10 16.51 -8.92
N ILE A 24 20.05 17.47 -9.85
CA ILE A 24 20.39 17.28 -11.25
C ILE A 24 21.41 18.35 -11.63
N GLU A 25 22.47 17.94 -12.31
CA GLU A 25 23.52 18.80 -12.86
C GLU A 25 23.80 18.38 -14.31
N VAL A 26 23.90 19.34 -15.23
CA VAL A 26 24.30 19.04 -16.61
C VAL A 26 25.82 19.12 -16.75
N VAL A 27 26.47 17.96 -16.92
CA VAL A 27 27.92 17.84 -17.10
C VAL A 27 28.20 17.31 -18.50
N ASP A 28 29.10 17.98 -19.24
CA ASP A 28 29.48 17.61 -20.60
C ASP A 28 28.30 17.45 -21.57
N GLY A 29 27.23 18.24 -21.36
CA GLY A 29 26.02 18.23 -22.19
C GLY A 29 25.04 17.11 -21.87
N ILE A 30 25.25 16.34 -20.80
CA ILE A 30 24.35 15.29 -20.34
C ILE A 30 23.91 15.59 -18.90
N ALA A 31 22.62 15.41 -18.63
CA ALA A 31 22.10 15.54 -17.27
C ALA A 31 22.55 14.34 -16.42
N ILE A 32 23.03 14.61 -15.21
CA ILE A 32 23.46 13.60 -14.23
C ILE A 32 22.63 13.81 -12.96
N VAL A 33 22.12 12.71 -12.40
CA VAL A 33 21.37 12.72 -11.14
C VAL A 33 22.26 12.40 -9.94
N GLY A 34 22.22 13.26 -8.93
CA GLY A 34 22.90 13.10 -7.65
C GLY A 34 22.09 12.29 -6.63
N ASP A 35 22.67 12.12 -5.44
CA ASP A 35 22.10 11.34 -4.33
C ASP A 35 20.97 12.06 -3.56
N THR A 36 20.80 13.37 -3.76
CA THR A 36 19.72 14.17 -3.15
C THR A 36 18.38 14.05 -3.86
N CYS A 37 18.28 13.24 -4.92
CA CYS A 37 17.06 13.05 -5.68
C CYS A 37 15.96 12.38 -4.84
N ASN A 38 14.81 13.04 -4.71
CA ASN A 38 13.66 12.51 -3.97
C ASN A 38 12.55 11.93 -4.87
N LEU A 39 12.78 11.82 -6.18
CA LEU A 39 11.83 11.30 -7.16
C LEU A 39 10.51 12.09 -7.29
N CYS A 40 10.53 13.41 -7.08
CA CYS A 40 9.33 14.26 -7.20
C CYS A 40 8.75 14.42 -8.63
N GLY A 41 9.50 14.05 -9.68
CA GLY A 41 9.01 14.10 -11.07
C GLY A 41 9.13 15.45 -11.79
N ALA A 42 9.52 16.54 -11.12
CA ALA A 42 9.61 17.86 -11.74
C ALA A 42 10.48 17.89 -13.02
N CYS A 43 11.59 17.14 -13.03
CA CYS A 43 12.47 17.04 -14.19
C CYS A 43 11.90 16.22 -15.36
N VAL A 44 11.01 15.26 -15.06
CA VAL A 44 10.33 14.45 -16.08
C VAL A 44 9.31 15.30 -16.83
N GLU A 45 8.53 16.12 -16.10
CA GLU A 45 7.48 16.97 -16.68
C GLU A 45 8.01 18.01 -17.67
N VAL A 46 9.24 18.49 -17.46
CA VAL A 46 9.84 19.56 -18.27
C VAL A 46 10.76 19.03 -19.39
N CYS A 47 10.99 17.73 -19.46
CA CYS A 47 11.87 17.15 -20.47
C CYS A 47 11.13 16.92 -21.80
N GLU A 48 11.18 17.91 -22.69
CA GLU A 48 10.49 17.84 -24.00
C GLU A 48 11.01 16.73 -24.94
N VAL A 49 12.24 16.27 -24.73
CA VAL A 49 12.86 15.18 -25.51
C VAL A 49 12.68 13.81 -24.85
N GLU A 50 11.94 13.75 -23.74
CA GLU A 50 11.65 12.51 -23.00
C GLU A 50 12.91 11.72 -22.56
N ALA A 51 14.05 12.40 -22.42
CA ALA A 51 15.31 11.80 -22.00
C ALA A 51 15.32 11.42 -20.51
N ILE A 52 14.42 11.97 -19.69
CA ILE A 52 14.36 11.71 -18.26
C ILE A 52 13.09 10.92 -17.96
N THR A 53 13.25 9.76 -17.34
CA THR A 53 12.15 8.91 -16.90
C THR A 53 12.31 8.57 -15.44
N ILE A 54 11.21 8.60 -14.69
CA ILE A 54 11.19 7.89 -13.40
C ILE A 54 10.83 6.47 -13.74
N ASP A 55 11.80 5.59 -13.55
CA ASP A 55 11.59 4.15 -13.53
C ASP A 55 10.71 3.86 -12.33
N ASP A 56 9.41 3.91 -12.57
CA ASP A 56 8.39 3.41 -11.67
C ASP A 56 8.44 1.89 -11.75
N SER A 57 9.47 1.33 -11.11
CA SER A 57 9.52 -0.08 -10.80
C SER A 57 8.51 -0.45 -9.70
N GLY A 58 7.50 0.40 -9.42
CA GLY A 58 6.17 -0.13 -9.21
C GLY A 58 5.73 -0.73 -10.53
N LYS A 59 5.99 -2.04 -10.73
CA LYS A 59 5.37 -2.80 -11.83
C LYS A 59 3.94 -2.29 -11.93
N LYS A 60 3.56 -1.62 -13.03
CA LYS A 60 2.12 -1.47 -13.31
C LYS A 60 1.58 -2.86 -13.23
N ILE A 61 0.78 -3.10 -12.21
CA ILE A 61 0.20 -4.40 -11.95
C ILE A 61 -0.84 -4.57 -13.05
N GLN A 62 -0.39 -4.96 -14.25
CA GLN A 62 -1.23 -5.49 -15.30
C GLN A 62 -1.61 -6.93 -14.90
N ASP A 63 -2.13 -7.08 -13.68
CA ASP A 63 -2.79 -8.31 -13.29
C ASP A 63 -4.25 -8.22 -13.73
N ASP A 64 -4.77 -9.34 -14.21
CA ASP A 64 -6.20 -9.52 -14.38
C ASP A 64 -6.88 -9.29 -13.02
N ILE A 65 -7.66 -8.21 -12.91
CA ILE A 65 -8.42 -7.87 -11.69
C ILE A 65 -9.29 -9.06 -11.25
N GLY A 66 -9.76 -9.89 -12.20
CA GLY A 66 -10.54 -11.09 -11.91
C GLY A 66 -9.77 -12.19 -11.16
N SER A 67 -8.43 -12.10 -11.07
CA SER A 67 -7.60 -13.03 -10.29
C SER A 67 -7.51 -12.70 -8.80
N TRP A 68 -8.04 -11.56 -8.38
CA TRP A 68 -8.00 -11.09 -6.99
C TRP A 68 -9.26 -11.54 -6.25
N SER A 69 -9.11 -12.12 -5.06
CA SER A 69 -10.23 -12.70 -4.31
C SER A 69 -9.98 -12.68 -2.80
N GLY A 70 -11.03 -12.34 -2.06
CA GLY A 70 -11.00 -12.31 -0.60
C GLY A 70 -11.00 -10.90 -0.02
N ILE A 71 -11.58 -10.79 1.16
CA ILE A 71 -11.61 -9.56 1.95
C ILE A 71 -10.63 -9.72 3.10
N TRP A 72 -9.75 -8.76 3.27
CA TRP A 72 -8.77 -8.74 4.35
C TRP A 72 -9.12 -7.66 5.36
N VAL A 73 -8.87 -7.93 6.63
CA VAL A 73 -8.93 -6.94 7.72
C VAL A 73 -7.55 -6.87 8.36
N PHE A 74 -6.93 -5.70 8.32
CA PHE A 74 -5.75 -5.43 9.13
C PHE A 74 -6.15 -5.27 10.59
N CYS A 75 -5.65 -6.15 11.45
CA CYS A 75 -5.99 -6.20 12.86
C CYS A 75 -4.85 -5.59 13.69
N GLU A 76 -5.10 -4.42 14.22
CA GLU A 76 -4.17 -3.73 15.11
C GLU A 76 -3.98 -4.51 16.42
N PHE A 77 -2.71 -4.68 16.78
CA PHE A 77 -2.27 -5.35 17.99
C PHE A 77 -1.16 -4.52 18.64
N ALA A 78 -1.33 -4.15 19.90
CA ALA A 78 -0.37 -3.37 20.65
C ALA A 78 -0.45 -3.73 22.13
N LYS A 79 0.69 -3.65 22.84
CA LYS A 79 0.75 -3.95 24.28
C LYS A 79 0.14 -5.31 24.65
N SER A 80 0.39 -6.32 23.82
CA SER A 80 -0.16 -7.68 23.98
C SER A 80 -1.69 -7.81 23.84
N GLU A 81 -2.37 -6.79 23.29
CA GLU A 81 -3.82 -6.77 23.14
C GLU A 81 -4.26 -6.43 21.71
N LEU A 82 -5.37 -7.03 21.28
CA LEU A 82 -6.05 -6.66 20.03
C LEU A 82 -6.84 -5.38 20.27
N ALA A 83 -6.68 -4.41 19.36
CA ALA A 83 -7.52 -3.23 19.37
C ALA A 83 -8.98 -3.59 19.06
N PHE A 84 -9.93 -2.92 19.70
CA PHE A 84 -11.36 -3.19 19.53
C PHE A 84 -11.84 -3.00 18.08
N VAL A 85 -11.26 -2.02 17.36
CA VAL A 85 -11.56 -1.77 15.95
C VAL A 85 -11.34 -3.01 15.07
N SER A 86 -10.39 -3.88 15.44
CA SER A 86 -10.10 -5.11 14.72
C SER A 86 -11.29 -6.07 14.74
N THR A 87 -11.97 -6.21 15.89
CA THR A 87 -13.14 -7.09 16.01
C THR A 87 -14.39 -6.48 15.39
N GLU A 88 -14.55 -5.15 15.45
CA GLU A 88 -15.62 -4.45 14.75
C GLU A 88 -15.51 -4.61 13.23
N LEU A 89 -14.31 -4.39 12.68
CA LEU A 89 -14.05 -4.54 11.25
C LEU A 89 -14.19 -5.98 10.76
N LEU A 90 -13.81 -6.98 11.56
CA LEU A 90 -14.10 -8.38 11.21
C LEU A 90 -15.60 -8.65 11.10
N GLY A 91 -16.41 -8.08 12.00
CA GLY A 91 -17.87 -8.21 11.92
C GLY A 91 -18.46 -7.58 10.66
N VAL A 92 -17.94 -6.43 10.22
CA VAL A 92 -18.34 -5.80 8.95
C VAL A 92 -17.82 -6.59 7.75
N GLY A 93 -16.53 -6.95 7.77
CA GLY A 93 -15.86 -7.72 6.73
C GLY A 93 -16.52 -9.07 6.48
N ARG A 94 -17.00 -9.76 7.53
CA ARG A 94 -17.74 -11.02 7.39
C ARG A 94 -19.00 -10.87 6.56
N LYS A 95 -19.79 -9.82 6.81
CA LYS A 95 -21.02 -9.54 6.04
C LYS A 95 -20.68 -9.29 4.57
N LEU A 96 -19.65 -8.51 4.29
CA LEU A 96 -19.21 -8.22 2.93
C LEU A 96 -18.73 -9.49 2.22
N ALA A 97 -17.93 -10.31 2.92
CA ALA A 97 -17.36 -11.54 2.40
C ALA A 97 -18.43 -12.59 2.10
N ASP A 98 -19.48 -12.68 2.92
CA ASP A 98 -20.61 -13.58 2.70
C ASP A 98 -21.44 -13.19 1.47
N ILE A 99 -21.68 -11.89 1.27
CA ILE A 99 -22.40 -11.38 0.09
C ILE A 99 -21.58 -11.69 -1.18
N LYS A 100 -20.26 -11.45 -1.13
CA LYS A 100 -19.34 -11.74 -2.24
C LYS A 100 -19.01 -13.21 -2.43
N LYS A 101 -19.29 -14.05 -1.44
CA LYS A 101 -18.93 -15.48 -1.41
C LYS A 101 -17.42 -15.70 -1.56
N VAL A 102 -16.63 -14.88 -0.86
CA VAL A 102 -15.17 -14.94 -0.82
C VAL A 102 -14.68 -15.14 0.61
N PRO A 103 -13.44 -15.60 0.84
CA PRO A 103 -12.91 -15.75 2.19
C PRO A 103 -12.67 -14.40 2.88
N LEU A 104 -12.87 -14.36 4.20
CA LEU A 104 -12.43 -13.28 5.07
C LEU A 104 -11.12 -13.68 5.74
N SER A 105 -10.07 -12.88 5.57
CA SER A 105 -8.79 -13.09 6.24
C SER A 105 -8.46 -11.95 7.19
N ALA A 106 -7.86 -12.28 8.32
CA ALA A 106 -7.28 -11.29 9.22
C ALA A 106 -5.77 -11.21 9.01
N VAL A 107 -5.20 -10.02 9.07
CA VAL A 107 -3.75 -9.79 9.07
C VAL A 107 -3.34 -9.26 10.43
N LEU A 108 -2.40 -9.95 11.08
CA LEU A 108 -1.97 -9.68 12.45
C LEU A 108 -0.45 -9.53 12.52
N PHE A 109 0.01 -8.32 12.82
CA PHE A 109 1.42 -8.03 13.07
C PHE A 109 1.63 -7.76 14.56
N GLY A 110 2.76 -8.22 15.10
CA GLY A 110 3.14 -7.89 16.48
C GLY A 110 4.27 -8.75 17.00
N HIS A 111 4.51 -8.67 18.30
CA HIS A 111 5.43 -9.54 19.03
C HIS A 111 4.70 -10.24 20.17
N GLU A 112 4.98 -11.52 20.37
CA GLU A 112 4.35 -12.34 21.42
C GLU A 112 2.82 -12.32 21.33
N THR A 113 2.30 -12.43 20.10
CA THR A 113 0.86 -12.26 19.82
C THR A 113 -0.04 -13.35 20.42
N GLY A 114 0.56 -14.36 21.08
CA GLY A 114 -0.14 -15.32 21.92
C GLY A 114 -1.34 -15.97 21.25
N ASN A 115 -2.52 -15.79 21.86
CA ASN A 115 -3.80 -16.31 21.39
C ASN A 115 -4.62 -15.35 20.50
N ALA A 116 -4.03 -14.22 20.08
CA ALA A 116 -4.73 -13.22 19.30
C ALA A 116 -5.28 -13.80 17.98
N ALA A 117 -4.50 -14.63 17.28
CA ALA A 117 -4.97 -15.28 16.05
C ALA A 117 -6.23 -16.13 16.28
N GLN A 118 -6.31 -16.89 17.37
CA GLN A 118 -7.48 -17.70 17.71
C GLN A 118 -8.70 -16.81 18.02
N LYS A 119 -8.48 -15.66 18.67
CA LYS A 119 -9.55 -14.68 18.89
C LYS A 119 -10.08 -14.12 17.56
N LEU A 120 -9.21 -13.82 16.60
CA LEU A 120 -9.62 -13.32 15.28
C LEU A 120 -10.45 -14.36 14.51
N ILE A 121 -10.06 -15.64 14.55
CA ILE A 121 -10.86 -16.74 13.99
C ILE A 121 -12.25 -16.81 14.66
N ALA A 122 -12.29 -16.74 15.99
CA ALA A 122 -13.55 -16.74 16.73
C ALA A 122 -14.47 -15.55 16.41
N HIS A 123 -13.93 -14.45 15.87
CA HIS A 123 -14.68 -13.29 15.40
C HIS A 123 -15.03 -13.33 13.90
N GLY A 124 -14.79 -14.46 13.22
CA GLY A 124 -15.31 -14.72 11.87
C GLY A 124 -14.28 -14.74 10.75
N ALA A 125 -12.98 -14.57 11.05
CA ALA A 125 -11.92 -14.76 10.06
C ALA A 125 -11.78 -16.25 9.69
N ASP A 126 -11.77 -16.55 8.40
CA ASP A 126 -11.52 -17.89 7.87
C ASP A 126 -10.03 -18.25 7.94
N THR A 127 -9.16 -17.25 7.72
CA THR A 127 -7.70 -17.39 7.73
C THR A 127 -7.07 -16.23 8.50
N VAL A 128 -5.94 -16.48 9.17
CA VAL A 128 -5.15 -15.43 9.83
C VAL A 128 -3.72 -15.46 9.32
N TYR A 129 -3.30 -14.40 8.66
CA TYR A 129 -1.90 -14.14 8.31
C TYR A 129 -1.22 -13.49 9.50
N ARG A 130 -0.32 -14.21 10.17
CA ARG A 130 0.36 -13.77 11.40
C ARG A 130 1.84 -13.53 11.13
N ALA A 131 2.31 -12.31 11.39
CA ALA A 131 3.72 -11.99 11.52
C ALA A 131 4.03 -11.72 13.00
N ASP A 132 4.78 -12.64 13.62
CA ASP A 132 5.19 -12.52 15.02
C ASP A 132 6.71 -12.39 15.10
N ASN A 133 7.19 -11.19 15.42
CA ASN A 133 8.62 -10.89 15.43
C ASN A 133 8.94 -9.75 16.42
N PRO A 134 10.07 -9.80 17.15
CA PRO A 134 10.50 -8.70 18.03
C PRO A 134 10.55 -7.32 17.34
N SER A 135 10.90 -7.25 16.05
CA SER A 135 10.91 -6.00 15.28
C SER A 135 9.51 -5.39 15.07
N LEU A 136 8.44 -6.13 15.39
CA LEU A 136 7.05 -5.69 15.33
C LEU A 136 6.46 -5.38 16.72
N GLU A 137 7.29 -5.37 17.78
CA GLU A 137 6.85 -4.97 19.13
C GLU A 137 6.29 -3.54 19.14
N PHE A 138 6.94 -2.66 18.38
CA PHE A 138 6.51 -1.28 18.18
C PHE A 138 6.08 -1.05 16.74
N PHE A 139 5.12 -0.14 16.57
CA PHE A 139 4.67 0.28 15.26
C PHE A 139 5.78 0.99 14.48
N SER A 140 5.92 0.64 13.21
CA SER A 140 6.84 1.28 12.26
C SER A 140 6.17 1.28 10.89
N ASP A 141 5.93 2.48 10.34
CA ASP A 141 5.30 2.66 9.03
C ASP A 141 6.02 1.85 7.95
N GLU A 142 7.34 2.01 7.84
CA GLU A 142 8.16 1.36 6.81
C GLU A 142 8.08 -0.17 6.87
N ILE A 143 8.19 -0.74 8.07
CA ILE A 143 8.16 -2.21 8.24
C ILE A 143 6.76 -2.74 7.94
N TYR A 144 5.72 -2.09 8.46
CA TYR A 144 4.33 -2.52 8.29
C TYR A 144 3.89 -2.40 6.83
N GLU A 145 4.23 -1.30 6.17
CA GLU A 145 3.97 -1.08 4.76
C GLU A 145 4.64 -2.16 3.90
N LYS A 146 5.93 -2.40 4.12
CA LYS A 146 6.68 -3.40 3.35
C LYS A 146 6.07 -4.81 3.48
N ILE A 147 5.76 -5.23 4.70
CA ILE A 147 5.19 -6.56 4.96
C ILE A 147 3.78 -6.67 4.36
N LEU A 148 2.90 -5.69 4.61
CA LEU A 148 1.52 -5.75 4.14
C LEU A 148 1.45 -5.69 2.61
N SER A 149 2.20 -4.78 1.97
CA SER A 149 2.27 -4.69 0.51
C SER A 149 2.75 -6.00 -0.11
N GLN A 150 3.79 -6.63 0.45
CA GLN A 150 4.28 -7.92 -0.02
C GLN A 150 3.20 -9.01 0.09
N LEU A 151 2.51 -9.09 1.24
CA LEU A 151 1.43 -10.07 1.44
C LEU A 151 0.26 -9.85 0.48
N ILE A 152 -0.12 -8.59 0.22
CA ILE A 152 -1.18 -8.25 -0.73
C ILE A 152 -0.80 -8.69 -2.15
N LEU A 153 0.44 -8.42 -2.59
CA LEU A 153 0.90 -8.81 -3.93
C LEU A 153 1.02 -10.33 -4.10
N GLU A 154 1.32 -11.06 -3.02
CA GLU A 154 1.42 -12.51 -3.02
C GLU A 154 0.06 -13.21 -3.02
N HIS A 155 -0.88 -12.72 -2.20
CA HIS A 155 -2.17 -13.37 -1.96
C HIS A 155 -3.36 -12.72 -2.67
N LYS A 156 -3.18 -11.54 -3.25
CA LYS A 156 -4.11 -10.82 -4.13
C LYS A 156 -5.55 -10.70 -3.57
N PRO A 157 -5.76 -10.12 -2.36
CA PRO A 157 -7.09 -9.86 -1.85
C PRO A 157 -7.80 -8.73 -2.62
N GLU A 158 -9.09 -8.89 -2.93
CA GLU A 158 -9.84 -7.85 -3.66
C GLU A 158 -10.16 -6.61 -2.81
N VAL A 159 -10.21 -6.74 -1.48
CA VAL A 159 -10.51 -5.64 -0.55
C VAL A 159 -9.63 -5.77 0.68
N VAL A 160 -9.03 -4.67 1.13
CA VAL A 160 -8.33 -4.57 2.41
C VAL A 160 -8.99 -3.48 3.25
N LEU A 161 -9.44 -3.86 4.45
CA LEU A 161 -10.04 -2.97 5.44
C LEU A 161 -9.05 -2.70 6.57
N ALA A 162 -8.97 -1.45 7.01
CA ALA A 162 -8.14 -1.03 8.13
C ALA A 162 -8.87 0.01 8.98
N GLY A 163 -8.51 0.08 10.26
CA GLY A 163 -9.10 1.04 11.19
C GLY A 163 -8.69 2.47 10.85
N ALA A 164 -9.60 3.44 11.01
CA ALA A 164 -9.31 4.86 10.87
C ALA A 164 -8.55 5.44 12.10
N THR A 165 -7.65 4.66 12.69
CA THR A 165 -6.84 5.00 13.85
C THR A 165 -5.57 5.74 13.44
N ALA A 166 -4.75 6.15 14.41
CA ALA A 166 -3.43 6.71 14.14
C ALA A 166 -2.53 5.73 13.36
N ILE A 167 -2.61 4.43 13.65
CA ILE A 167 -1.84 3.40 12.94
C ILE A 167 -2.36 3.28 11.51
N GLY A 168 -3.64 2.98 11.32
CA GLY A 168 -4.19 2.74 9.99
C GLY A 168 -4.07 3.95 9.06
N ARG A 169 -4.26 5.18 9.57
CA ARG A 169 -4.09 6.40 8.76
C ARG A 169 -2.64 6.69 8.37
N SER A 170 -1.68 6.13 9.10
CA SER A 170 -0.27 6.42 8.88
C SER A 170 0.31 5.59 7.73
N PHE A 171 0.15 4.26 7.77
CA PHE A 171 0.83 3.39 6.80
C PHE A 171 -0.05 2.87 5.64
N ILE A 172 -1.37 2.78 5.80
CA ILE A 172 -2.26 2.27 4.74
C ILE A 172 -2.21 3.12 3.44
N PRO A 173 -2.08 4.46 3.49
CA PRO A 173 -1.86 5.26 2.28
C PRO A 173 -0.59 4.87 1.51
N GLY A 174 0.50 4.57 2.22
CA GLY A 174 1.74 4.07 1.63
C GLY A 174 1.54 2.71 0.98
N VAL A 175 0.85 1.79 1.67
CA VAL A 175 0.50 0.47 1.12
C VAL A 175 -0.31 0.60 -0.16
N ALA A 176 -1.38 1.42 -0.15
CA ALA A 176 -2.24 1.63 -1.32
C ALA A 176 -1.44 2.20 -2.51
N THR A 177 -0.52 3.12 -2.24
CA THR A 177 0.40 3.66 -3.26
C THR A 177 1.32 2.55 -3.81
N THR A 178 1.92 1.76 -2.93
CA THR A 178 2.83 0.67 -3.30
C THR A 178 2.16 -0.42 -4.14
N VAL A 179 0.87 -0.72 -3.88
CA VAL A 179 0.12 -1.75 -4.60
C VAL A 179 -0.78 -1.19 -5.72
N ASP A 180 -0.64 0.09 -6.07
CA ASP A 180 -1.46 0.79 -7.09
C ASP A 180 -2.98 0.60 -6.88
N ALA A 181 -3.43 0.72 -5.64
CA ALA A 181 -4.83 0.56 -5.24
C ALA A 181 -5.50 1.88 -4.87
N GLY A 182 -6.80 1.99 -5.13
CA GLY A 182 -7.62 3.07 -4.61
C GLY A 182 -7.77 2.98 -3.08
N LEU A 183 -7.87 4.14 -2.42
CA LEU A 183 -8.09 4.24 -0.98
C LEU A 183 -9.22 5.23 -0.67
N THR A 184 -10.15 4.83 0.18
CA THR A 184 -11.17 5.72 0.76
C THR A 184 -11.00 5.76 2.27
N ALA A 185 -10.85 6.96 2.82
CA ALA A 185 -10.66 7.17 4.25
C ALA A 185 -11.99 7.49 4.93
N ASP A 186 -12.09 7.19 6.23
CA ASP A 186 -13.17 7.63 7.12
C ASP A 186 -14.58 7.22 6.70
N CYS A 187 -14.67 6.03 6.11
CA CYS A 187 -15.94 5.43 5.73
C CYS A 187 -16.81 5.23 6.98
N THR A 188 -18.03 5.74 6.91
CA THR A 188 -19.11 5.55 7.88
C THR A 188 -19.97 4.33 7.53
N LYS A 189 -19.98 3.92 6.25
CA LYS A 189 -20.75 2.77 5.76
C LYS A 189 -20.01 2.01 4.68
N LEU A 190 -20.12 0.68 4.72
CA LEU A 190 -19.57 -0.26 3.73
C LEU A 190 -20.67 -1.24 3.29
N GLU A 191 -20.93 -1.33 1.99
CA GLU A 191 -21.92 -2.24 1.41
C GLU A 191 -21.43 -2.82 0.08
N ILE A 192 -21.93 -4.00 -0.31
CA ILE A 192 -21.71 -4.55 -1.65
C ILE A 192 -22.95 -4.30 -2.48
N ARG A 193 -22.80 -3.68 -3.66
CA ARG A 193 -23.89 -3.55 -4.61
C ARG A 193 -24.17 -4.90 -5.28
N GLU A 194 -25.41 -5.37 -5.19
CA GLU A 194 -25.78 -6.69 -5.69
C GLU A 194 -25.66 -6.85 -7.22
N GLU A 195 -25.77 -5.75 -7.97
CA GLU A 195 -25.79 -5.76 -9.44
C GLU A 195 -24.45 -6.15 -10.07
N ASP A 196 -23.35 -5.61 -9.55
CA ASP A 196 -22.02 -5.74 -10.13
C ASP A 196 -20.93 -6.10 -9.10
N GLY A 197 -21.31 -6.29 -7.83
CA GLY A 197 -20.39 -6.65 -6.77
C GLY A 197 -19.42 -5.53 -6.39
N VAL A 198 -19.65 -4.28 -6.77
CA VAL A 198 -18.76 -3.18 -6.38
C VAL A 198 -18.93 -2.87 -4.89
N LEU A 199 -17.80 -2.60 -4.21
CA LEU A 199 -17.79 -2.11 -2.83
C LEU A 199 -18.21 -0.63 -2.82
N LEU A 200 -19.31 -0.33 -2.14
CA LEU A 200 -19.79 1.02 -1.87
C LEU A 200 -19.25 1.50 -0.53
N GLN A 201 -18.63 2.68 -0.55
CA GLN A 201 -18.01 3.35 0.59
C GLN A 201 -18.63 4.74 0.74
N THR A 202 -19.08 5.10 1.95
CA THR A 202 -19.68 6.42 2.24
C THR A 202 -19.16 6.98 3.55
#